data_AF-A0A0M0GKT9-F1
#
_entry.id   AF-A0A0M0GKT9-F1
#
_cell.length_a   1.000
_cell.length_b   1.000
_cell.length_c   1.000
_cell.angle_alpha   90.00
_cell.angle_beta   90.00
_cell.angle_gamma   90.00
#
_symmetry.space_group_name_H-M   'P 1'
#
loop_
_entity.id
_entity.type
_entity.pdbx_description
1 polymer ?
#
loop_
_entity_poly.entity_id
_entity_poly.type
_entity_poly.pdbx_seq_one_letter_code
_entity_poly.pdbx_strand_id
1 'polypeptide(L)' 'MTNLEHIKKFNQSLHAHHIVPRIDGGSNYVDNLVMLCQECHIKRHKAMGEEVKWKDKKAVNAHASN' A
#
# COMPACT_ATOMS: atom_id res chain seq x y z
N MET A 1 -14.66 4.83 2.96
CA MET A 1 -14.17 4.45 1.62
C MET A 1 -13.58 3.05 1.69
N THR A 2 -14.16 2.09 0.99
CA THR A 2 -13.67 0.71 0.90
C THR A 2 -12.53 0.60 -0.12
N ASN A 3 -11.78 -0.51 -0.12
CA ASN A 3 -10.75 -0.76 -1.14
C ASN A 3 -11.35 -0.79 -2.57
N LEU A 4 -12.56 -1.34 -2.74
CA LEU A 4 -13.25 -1.35 -4.02
C LEU A 4 -13.61 0.06 -4.51
N GLU A 5 -14.10 0.92 -3.62
CA GLU A 5 -14.39 2.32 -3.96
C GLU A 5 -13.12 3.09 -4.32
N HIS A 6 -12.01 2.83 -3.62
CA HIS A 6 -10.73 3.45 -3.91
C HIS A 6 -10.18 3.02 -5.28
N ILE A 7 -10.22 1.71 -5.60
CA ILE A 7 -9.82 1.19 -6.92
C ILE A 7 -10.68 1.81 -8.03
N LYS A 8 -12.00 1.87 -7.85
CA LYS A 8 -12.90 2.49 -8.85
C LYS A 8 -12.58 3.97 -9.11
N LYS A 9 -12.12 4.69 -8.09
CA LYS A 9 -11.85 6.13 -8.18
C LYS A 9 -10.44 6.46 -8.67
N PHE A 10 -9.43 5.70 -8.24
CA PHE A 10 -8.01 6.04 -8.43
C PHE A 10 -7.23 4.99 -9.23
N ASN A 11 -7.86 3.88 -9.61
CA ASN A 11 -7.23 2.74 -10.29
C ASN A 11 -6.00 2.19 -9.54
N GLN A 12 -6.03 2.25 -8.19
CA GLN A 12 -4.98 1.78 -7.30
C GLN A 12 -5.60 1.03 -6.13
N SER A 13 -4.95 -0.02 -5.65
CA SER A 13 -5.34 -0.71 -4.42
C SER A 13 -4.73 -0.05 -3.18
N LEU A 14 -5.36 -0.29 -2.02
CA LEU A 14 -4.81 0.06 -0.72
C LEU A 14 -3.89 -1.05 -0.19
N HIS A 15 -2.83 -0.65 0.50
CA HIS A 15 -1.79 -1.51 1.06
C HIS A 15 -1.51 -1.10 2.50
N ALA A 16 -1.21 -2.07 3.36
CA ALA A 16 -0.74 -1.79 4.71
C ALA A 16 0.73 -1.36 4.67
N HIS A 17 1.04 -0.24 5.33
CA HIS A 17 2.37 0.30 5.52
C HIS A 17 2.69 0.34 7.01
N HIS A 18 3.88 -0.11 7.38
CA HIS A 18 4.37 0.00 8.75
C HIS A 18 4.80 1.43 9.07
N ILE A 19 4.23 2.05 10.10
CA ILE A 19 4.58 3.41 10.52
C ILE A 19 6.03 3.46 11.01
N VAL A 20 6.37 2.53 11.91
CA VAL A 20 7.75 2.18 12.26
C VAL A 20 8.14 0.94 11.45
N PRO A 21 9.21 0.98 10.63
CA PRO A 21 9.65 -0.17 9.86
C PRO A 21 9.93 -1.40 10.73
N ARG A 22 9.69 -2.59 10.18
CA ARG A 22 9.95 -3.85 10.91
C ARG A 22 11.43 -4.04 11.25
N ILE A 23 12.33 -3.53 10.40
CA ILE A 23 13.78 -3.60 10.63
C ILE A 23 14.21 -2.75 11.85
N ASP A 24 13.45 -1.70 12.14
CA ASP A 24 13.66 -0.80 13.28
C ASP A 24 12.87 -1.23 14.53
N GLY A 25 12.35 -2.47 14.55
CA GLY A 25 11.60 -3.02 15.67
C GLY A 25 10.10 -2.68 15.67
N GLY A 26 9.57 -2.13 14.57
CA GLY A 26 8.14 -1.86 14.43
C GLY A 26 7.26 -3.11 14.50
N SER A 27 6.12 -2.99 15.19
CA SER A 27 5.15 -4.07 15.36
C SER A 27 4.40 -4.40 14.06
N ASN A 28 3.79 -5.57 13.96
CA ASN A 28 2.87 -5.91 12.86
C ASN A 28 1.39 -5.81 13.29
N TYR A 29 1.12 -5.04 14.34
CA TYR A 29 -0.24 -4.83 14.85
C TYR A 29 -0.87 -3.59 14.21
N VAL A 30 -2.19 -3.51 14.29
CA VAL A 30 -2.99 -2.47 13.61
C VAL A 30 -2.64 -1.04 14.06
N ASP A 31 -2.05 -0.88 15.24
CA ASP A 31 -1.58 0.39 15.78
C ASP A 31 -0.31 0.91 15.06
N ASN A 32 0.51 0.02 14.49
CA ASN A 32 1.69 0.36 13.70
C ASN A 32 1.43 0.25 12.18
N LEU A 33 0.18 0.05 11.75
CA LEU A 33 -0.18 -0.07 10.34
C LEU A 33 -1.04 1.10 9.88
N VAL A 34 -0.73 1.62 8.69
CA VAL A 34 -1.57 2.61 7.99
C VAL A 34 -1.87 2.14 6.57
N MET A 35 -3.10 2.37 6.11
CA MET A 35 -3.49 2.03 4.74
C MET A 35 -3.11 3.16 3.78
N LEU A 36 -2.29 2.86 2.77
CA LEU A 36 -1.87 3.79 1.72
C LEU A 36 -2.13 3.18 0.33
N CYS A 37 -2.44 4.01 -0.67
CA CYS A 37 -2.39 3.55 -2.06
C CYS A 37 -0.94 3.32 -2.50
N GLN A 38 -0.74 2.59 -3.60
CA GLN A 38 0.60 2.27 -4.13
C GLN A 38 1.50 3.51 -4.26
N GLU A 39 0.99 4.61 -4.83
CA GLU A 39 1.79 5.83 -4.99
C GLU A 39 2.16 6.49 -3.67
N CYS A 40 1.20 6.59 -2.74
CA CYS A 40 1.45 7.14 -1.41
C CYS A 40 2.43 6.27 -0.63
N HIS A 41 2.35 4.94 -0.80
CA HIS A 41 3.26 4.00 -0.17
C HIS A 41 4.70 4.19 -0.65
N ILE A 42 4.91 4.33 -1.96
CA ILE A 42 6.23 4.62 -2.55
C ILE A 42 6.76 5.99 -2.08
N LYS A 43 5.92 7.03 -2.07
CA LYS A 43 6.30 8.36 -1.58
C LYS A 43 6.73 8.33 -0.13
N ARG A 44 6.04 7.55 0.71
CA ARG A 44 6.36 7.41 2.14
C ARG A 44 7.71 6.74 2.36
N HIS A 45 7.99 5.63 1.67
CA HIS A 45 9.30 4.98 1.75
C HIS A 45 10.44 5.86 1.23
N LYS A 46 10.22 6.60 0.13
CA LYS A 46 11.20 7.58 -0.37
C LYS A 46 11.52 8.66 0.66
N ALA A 47 10.51 9.16 1.37
CA ALA A 47 10.71 10.15 2.44
C ALA A 47 11.47 9.58 3.64
N MET A 48 11.41 8.26 3.86
CA MET A 48 12.14 7.54 4.90
C MET A 48 13.57 7.14 4.47
N GLY A 49 13.95 7.37 3.21
CA GLY A 49 15.24 6.95 2.69
C GLY A 49 15.34 5.43 2.42
N GLU A 50 14.22 4.72 2.37
CA GLU A 50 14.17 3.27 2.16
C GLU A 50 14.01 2.94 0.66
N GLU A 51 14.91 2.12 0.11
CA GLU A 51 14.78 1.60 -1.25
C GLU A 51 13.82 0.41 -1.28
N VAL A 52 12.59 0.62 -1.75
CA VAL A 52 11.58 -0.45 -1.82
C VAL A 52 11.43 -0.99 -3.23
N LYS A 53 11.79 -2.26 -3.40
CA LYS A 53 11.50 -3.05 -4.60
C LYS A 53 10.05 -3.51 -4.56
N TRP A 54 9.17 -2.74 -5.20
CA TRP A 54 7.79 -3.16 -5.43
C TRP A 54 7.76 -4.32 -6.42
N LYS A 55 7.17 -5.45 -6.02
CA LYS A 55 6.81 -6.52 -6.96
C LYS A 55 5.35 -6.30 -7.31
N ASP A 56 5.11 -5.77 -8.51
CA ASP A 56 3.76 -5.61 -9.05
C ASP A 56 3.10 -6.99 -9.12
N LYS A 57 2.27 -7.31 -8.13
CA LYS A 57 1.20 -8.29 -8.34
C LYS A 57 0.15 -7.51 -9.09
N LYS A 58 0.07 -7.67 -10.42
CA LYS A 58 -0.95 -7.05 -11.28
C LYS A 58 -2.23 -6.86 -10.46
N ALA A 59 -2.61 -5.61 -10.23
CA ALA A 59 -3.91 -5.29 -9.68
C ALA A 59 -4.91 -6.12 -10.47
N VAL A 60 -5.68 -6.94 -9.77
CA VAL A 60 -6.63 -7.88 -10.36
C VAL A 60 -7.65 -7.08 -11.17
N ASN A 61 -7.39 -6.89 -12.45
CA ASN A 61 -8.38 -6.46 -13.42
C ASN A 61 -9.29 -7.65 -13.79
N ALA A 62 -9.77 -8.37 -12.76
CA ALA A 62 -10.61 -9.56 -12.90
C ALA A 62 -12.10 -9.27 -12.62
N HIS A 63 -12.51 -8.01 -12.63
CA HIS A 63 -13.92 -7.60 -12.50
C HIS A 63 -14.43 -6.71 -13.64
N ALA A 64 -13.77 -6.77 -14.81
CA ALA A 64 -14.31 -6.17 -16.03
C ALA A 64 -14.09 -7.11 -17.22
N SER A 65 -14.95 -8.12 -17.33
CA SER A 65 -15.32 -8.73 -18.61
C SER A 65 -16.72 -9.32 -18.45
N ASN A 66 -17.58 -8.87 -19.36
CA ASN A 66 -18.99 -9.16 -19.52
C ASN A 66 -19.24 -10.63 -19.82
#